data_AF-A0A5K0XC02-F1
#
_entry.id   AF-A0A5K0XC02-F1
#
_cell.length_a   1.000
_cell.length_b   1.000
_cell.length_c   1.000
_cell.angle_alpha   90.00
_cell.angle_beta   90.00
_cell.angle_gamma   90.00
#
_symmetry.space_group_name_H-M   'P 1'
#
loop_
_entity.id
_entity.type
_entity.pdbx_description
1 polymer ?
#
loop_
_entity_poly.entity_id
_entity_poly.type
_entity_poly.pdbx_seq_one_letter_code
_entity_poly.pdbx_strand_id
1 'polypeptide(L)' 'AVWALGNVAGDSPKCRDLVLSHGALLPLLAQLNEHAKLSMLRNATWTLSNFCRGKPQPPFEQ' A
#
# COMPACT_ATOMS: atom_id res chain seq x y z
N ALA A 1 8.00 -5.61 -6.19
CA ALA A 1 6.67 -5.01 -6.43
C ALA A 1 6.24 -4.08 -5.30
N VAL A 2 6.02 -4.61 -4.08
CA VAL A 2 5.53 -3.85 -2.90
C VAL A 2 6.24 -2.50 -2.70
N TRP A 3 7.58 -2.51 -2.63
CA TRP A 3 8.36 -1.28 -2.44
C TRP A 3 8.14 -0.22 -3.53
N ALA A 4 8.04 -0.65 -4.80
CA ALA A 4 7.78 0.26 -5.91
C ALA A 4 6.37 0.87 -5.83
N LEU A 5 5.36 0.07 -5.48
CA LEU A 5 3.99 0.57 -5.27
C LEU A 5 3.92 1.54 -4.08
N GLY A 6 4.68 1.27 -3.02
CA GLY A 6 4.80 2.17 -1.88
C GLY A 6 5.40 3.53 -2.26
N ASN A 7 6.41 3.56 -3.14
CA ASN A 7 6.97 4.81 -3.65
C ASN A 7 5.93 5.60 -4.48
N VAL A 8 5.22 4.92 -5.40
CA VAL A 8 4.18 5.58 -6.22
C VAL A 8 3.06 6.12 -5.33
N ALA A 9 2.53 5.31 -4.41
CA ALA A 9 1.47 5.75 -3.51
C ALA A 9 1.92 6.84 -2.53
N GLY A 10 3.21 6.91 -2.20
CA GLY A 10 3.77 7.94 -1.31
C GLY A 10 3.98 9.31 -1.97
N ASP A 11 3.93 9.39 -3.31
CA ASP A 11 4.22 10.61 -4.07
C ASP A 11 3.12 11.68 -3.92
N SER A 12 1.86 11.30 -4.11
CA SER A 12 0.73 12.22 -3.98
C SER A 12 -0.59 11.48 -3.72
N PRO A 13 -1.64 12.16 -3.20
CA PRO A 13 -2.96 11.56 -3.05
C PRO A 13 -3.51 10.98 -4.37
N LYS A 14 -3.24 11.63 -5.51
CA LYS A 14 -3.66 11.13 -6.83
C LYS A 14 -2.96 9.83 -7.21
N CYS A 15 -1.65 9.73 -6.96
CA CYS A 15 -0.89 8.50 -7.22
C CYS A 15 -1.33 7.37 -6.28
N ARG A 16 -1.57 7.67 -5.00
CA ARG A 16 -2.16 6.74 -4.03
C ARG A 16 -3.50 6.20 -4.52
N ASP A 17 -4.43 7.07 -4.88
CA ASP A 17 -5.78 6.70 -5.30
C ASP A 17 -5.75 5.89 -6.60
N LEU A 18 -4.82 6.20 -7.51
CA LEU A 18 -4.59 5.39 -8.70
C LEU A 18 -4.14 3.97 -8.35
N VAL A 19 -3.15 3.82 -7.47
CA VAL A 19 -2.68 2.49 -7.02
C VAL A 19 -3.80 1.72 -6.32
N LEU A 20 -4.57 2.38 -5.45
CA LEU A 20 -5.72 1.78 -4.78
C LEU A 20 -6.79 1.35 -5.80
N SER A 21 -7.18 2.20 -6.75
CA SER A 21 -8.19 1.89 -7.77
C SER A 21 -7.88 0.67 -8.64
N HIS A 22 -6.60 0.27 -8.71
CA HIS A 22 -6.16 -0.96 -9.38
C HIS A 22 -6.16 -2.20 -8.47
N GLY A 23 -6.82 -2.12 -7.30
CA GLY A 23 -7.00 -3.25 -6.39
C GLY A 23 -5.75 -3.67 -5.63
N ALA A 24 -4.78 -2.77 -5.42
CA ALA A 24 -3.50 -3.11 -4.81
C ALA A 24 -3.58 -3.46 -3.31
N LEU A 25 -4.66 -3.09 -2.61
CA LEU A 25 -4.79 -3.26 -1.16
C LEU A 25 -4.90 -4.73 -0.74
N LEU A 26 -5.84 -5.49 -1.29
CA LEU A 26 -6.04 -6.89 -0.87
C LEU A 26 -4.80 -7.78 -1.12
N PRO A 27 -4.11 -7.70 -2.28
CA PRO A 27 -2.87 -8.42 -2.50
C PRO A 27 -1.74 -8.02 -1.54
N LEU A 28 -1.68 -6.73 -1.16
CA LEU A 28 -0.71 -6.23 -0.18
C LEU A 28 -0.98 -6.83 1.20
N LEU A 29 -2.24 -6.85 1.65
CA LEU A 29 -2.63 -7.43 2.93
C LEU A 29 -2.34 -8.93 2.98
N ALA A 30 -2.49 -9.66 1.87
CA ALA A 30 -2.12 -11.08 1.80
C ALA A 30 -0.62 -11.33 2.04
N GLN A 31 0.25 -10.33 1.85
CA GLN A 31 1.69 -10.44 2.17
C GLN A 31 2.00 -10.30 3.66
N LEU A 32 1.04 -9.83 4.47
CA LEU A 32 1.16 -9.70 5.92
C LEU A 32 0.67 -11.00 6.59
N ASN A 33 1.46 -12.06 6.47
CA ASN A 33 1.17 -13.36 7.06
C ASN A 33 2.36 -13.93 7.87
N GLU A 34 2.10 -14.97 8.66
CA GLU A 34 3.07 -15.58 9.58
C GLU A 34 4.29 -16.22 8.90
N HIS A 35 4.19 -16.54 7.60
CA HIS A 35 5.28 -17.13 6.83
C HIS A 35 6.15 -16.09 6.11
N ALA A 36 5.76 -14.80 6.14
CA ALA A 36 6.48 -13.75 5.46
C ALA A 36 7.79 -13.42 6.18
N LYS A 37 8.87 -13.23 5.41
CA LYS A 37 10.15 -12.75 5.94
C LYS A 37 9.98 -11.35 6.54
N LEU A 38 10.72 -11.05 7.61
CA LEU A 38 10.69 -9.73 8.27
C LEU A 38 10.93 -8.56 7.30
N SER A 39 11.80 -8.73 6.30
CA SER A 39 12.04 -7.71 5.28
C SER A 39 10.81 -7.43 4.41
N MET A 40 10.02 -8.46 4.09
CA MET A 40 8.75 -8.30 3.37
C MET A 40 7.72 -7.60 4.26
N LEU A 41 7.59 -8.03 5.53
CA LEU A 41 6.69 -7.38 6.49
C LEU A 41 6.99 -5.89 6.63
N ARG A 42 8.26 -5.51 6.77
CA ARG A 42 8.68 -4.09 6.83
C ARG A 42 8.25 -3.31 5.59
N ASN A 43 8.49 -3.86 4.40
CA ASN A 43 8.12 -3.21 3.14
C ASN A 43 6.60 -3.12 2.95
N ALA A 44 5.86 -4.17 3.32
CA ALA A 44 4.41 -4.20 3.21
C ALA A 44 3.76 -3.21 4.19
N THR A 45 4.22 -3.16 5.44
CA THR A 45 3.76 -2.19 6.44
C THR A 45 4.07 -0.75 6.01
N TRP A 46 5.27 -0.49 5.48
CA TRP A 46 5.62 0.84 4.96
C TRP A 46 4.73 1.25 3.77
N THR A 47 4.47 0.31 2.86
CA THR A 47 3.56 0.54 1.71
C THR A 47 2.13 0.81 2.18
N LEU A 48 1.64 0.04 3.16
CA LEU A 48 0.32 0.23 3.76
C LEU A 48 0.20 1.61 4.43
N SER A 49 1.26 2.06 5.10
CA SER A 49 1.32 3.43 5.65
C SER A 49 1.15 4.49 4.57
N ASN A 50 1.76 4.32 3.39
CA ASN A 50 1.58 5.24 2.27
C ASN A 50 0.16 5.17 1.68
N PHE A 51 -0.47 3.99 1.66
CA PHE A 51 -1.85 3.84 1.22
C PHE A 51 -2.84 4.61 2.11
N CYS A 52 -2.52 4.81 3.39
CA CYS A 52 -3.34 5.59 4.33
C CYS A 52 -2.91 7.06 4.45
N ARG A 53 -1.85 7.48 3.75
CA ARG A 53 -1.26 8.83 3.89
C ARG A 53 -1.97 9.84 3.00
N GLY A 54 -1.94 11.11 3.41
CA GLY A 54 -2.38 12.24 2.60
C GLY A 54 -3.80 12.72 2.90
N LYS A 55 -4.14 13.91 2.40
CA LYS A 55 -5.48 14.49 2.46
C LYS A 55 -5.97 14.78 1.03
N PRO A 56 -7.24 14.52 0.69
CA PRO A 56 -8.25 13.86 1.51
C PRO A 56 -7.88 12.40 1.82
N GLN A 57 -8.53 11.84 2.85
CA GLN A 57 -8.37 10.42 3.19
C GLN A 57 -8.81 9.56 1.99
N PRO A 58 -8.13 8.44 1.71
CA PRO A 58 -8.52 7.53 0.64
C PRO A 58 -9.90 6.91 0.93
N PRO A 59 -10.78 6.77 -0.08
CA PRO A 59 -12.02 6.03 0.07
C PRO A 59 -11.72 4.53 -0.01
N PHE A 60 -11.75 3.83 1.13
CA PHE A 60 -11.61 2.38 1.18
C PHE A 60 -12.96 1.69 0.94
N GLU A 61 -13.47 1.76 -0.29
CA GLU A 61 -14.62 0.98 -0.76
C GLU A 61 -14.12 -0.14 -1.68
N GLN A 62 -13.46 -1.15 -1.10
CA GLN A 62 -12.80 -2.25 -1.84
C GLN A 62 -13.16 -3.62 -1.31
#